data_AF-X1IK10-F1
#
_entry.id   AF-X1IK10-F1
#
_cell.length_a   1.000
_cell.length_b   1.000
_cell.length_c   1.000
_cell.angle_alpha   90.00
_cell.angle_beta   90.00
_cell.angle_gamma   90.00
#
_symmetry.space_group_name_H-M   'P 1'
#
loop_
_entity.id
_entity.type
_entity.pdbx_description
1 polymer ?
#
loop_
_entity_poly.entity_id
_entity_poly.type
_entity_poly.pdbx_seq_one_letter_code
_entity_poly.pdbx_strand_id
1 'polypeptide(L)'
;ILIFSIVILFVFIFTLSILIFKKKIAKKKLYYLKKRKSLQSKKQIKIKENKIEENKFHNLLIKSKNLIDKGDQFYSKNSFISAIDNWKMAIINYELALKKAPSSKEKEEIKKTLKIVKENICKAYFSDGKDHISIAEKRYNREKFEQAEKEWSSAKQKFQIAIEQINSENLDIDYESYINILKNIELKLSQIKIEKLVLEADNTLEKAKSLEEEDLSEAIKLTVDAISIYFKVKKTSEKDPNFRDLLVKIQKKIKKASNFQSNLQNKM
;
A
#
# COMPACT_ATOMS: atom_id res chain seq x y z
N ILE A 1 -42.56 80.21 -55.79
CA ILE A 1 -41.22 79.57 -55.78
C ILE A 1 -40.81 79.17 -54.35
N LEU A 2 -40.85 80.06 -53.35
CA LEU A 2 -40.41 79.77 -51.97
C LEU A 2 -41.15 78.60 -51.28
N ILE A 3 -42.49 78.55 -51.35
CA ILE A 3 -43.32 77.50 -50.71
C ILE A 3 -43.04 76.11 -51.30
N PHE A 4 -42.81 76.03 -52.62
CA PHE A 4 -42.53 74.77 -53.30
C PHE A 4 -41.16 74.19 -52.88
N SER A 5 -40.15 75.04 -52.70
CA SER A 5 -38.85 74.63 -52.16
C SER A 5 -38.92 74.12 -50.71
N ILE A 6 -39.78 74.70 -49.87
CA ILE A 6 -39.98 74.26 -48.48
C ILE A 6 -40.61 72.86 -48.44
N VAL A 7 -41.61 72.58 -49.28
CA VAL A 7 -42.25 71.26 -49.37
C VAL A 7 -41.26 70.20 -49.84
N ILE A 8 -40.44 70.51 -50.87
CA ILE A 8 -39.40 69.60 -51.36
C ILE A 8 -38.37 69.29 -50.25
N LEU A 9 -37.93 70.32 -49.52
CA LEU A 9 -36.99 70.14 -48.41
C LEU A 9 -37.58 69.26 -47.30
N PHE A 10 -38.87 69.44 -46.96
CA PHE A 10 -39.55 68.64 -45.95
C PHE A 10 -39.68 67.17 -46.36
N VAL A 11 -40.07 66.91 -47.62
CA VAL A 11 -40.12 65.55 -48.19
C VAL A 11 -38.73 64.92 -48.19
N PHE A 12 -37.68 65.68 -48.50
CA PHE A 12 -36.31 65.21 -48.45
C PHE A 12 -35.86 64.87 -47.01
N ILE A 13 -36.14 65.73 -46.04
CA ILE A 13 -35.82 65.48 -44.62
C ILE A 13 -36.60 64.27 -44.09
N PHE A 14 -37.87 64.11 -44.46
CA PHE A 14 -38.71 62.99 -44.04
C PHE A 14 -38.21 61.66 -44.65
N THR A 15 -37.92 61.63 -45.95
CA THR A 15 -37.36 60.45 -46.61
C THR A 15 -35.98 60.09 -46.06
N LEU A 16 -35.13 61.07 -45.78
CA LEU A 16 -33.84 60.88 -45.12
C LEU A 16 -34.01 60.33 -43.69
N SER A 17 -34.98 60.84 -42.93
CA SER A 17 -35.31 60.37 -41.58
C SER A 17 -35.79 58.91 -41.60
N ILE A 18 -36.66 58.55 -42.55
CA ILE A 18 -37.08 57.15 -42.77
C ILE A 18 -35.87 56.28 -43.13
N LEU A 19 -34.96 56.75 -43.98
CA LEU A 19 -33.77 56.02 -44.38
C LEU A 19 -32.84 55.76 -43.17
N ILE A 20 -32.62 56.79 -42.34
CA ILE A 20 -31.85 56.70 -41.10
C ILE A 20 -32.50 55.72 -40.12
N PHE A 21 -33.83 55.79 -39.96
CA PHE A 21 -34.58 54.89 -39.09
C PHE A 21 -34.51 53.43 -39.57
N LYS A 22 -34.71 53.18 -40.87
CA LYS A 22 -34.54 51.85 -41.50
C LYS A 22 -33.11 51.34 -41.32
N LYS A 23 -32.09 52.18 -41.49
CA LYS A 23 -30.67 51.83 -41.26
C LYS A 23 -30.41 51.47 -39.80
N LYS A 24 -31.02 52.17 -38.84
CA LYS A 24 -30.93 51.89 -37.40
C LYS A 24 -31.60 50.56 -37.04
N ILE A 25 -32.78 50.28 -37.58
CA ILE A 25 -33.46 48.98 -37.42
C ILE A 25 -32.64 47.84 -38.02
N ALA A 26 -32.11 48.00 -39.23
CA ALA A 26 -31.28 47.01 -39.88
C ALA A 26 -30.01 46.71 -39.07
N LYS A 27 -29.32 47.74 -38.56
CA LYS A 27 -28.18 47.57 -37.64
C LYS A 27 -28.56 46.81 -36.37
N LYS A 28 -29.71 47.14 -35.75
CA LYS A 28 -30.19 46.48 -34.53
C LYS A 28 -30.53 45.00 -34.79
N LYS A 29 -31.22 44.70 -35.90
CA LYS A 29 -31.50 43.30 -36.33
C LYS A 29 -30.20 42.53 -36.59
N LEU A 30 -29.23 43.12 -37.29
CA LEU A 30 -27.94 42.49 -37.56
C LEU A 30 -27.17 42.19 -36.27
N TYR A 31 -27.18 43.12 -35.29
CA TYR A 31 -26.58 42.91 -33.98
C TYR A 31 -27.20 41.71 -33.24
N TYR A 32 -28.53 41.61 -33.18
CA TYR A 32 -29.21 40.48 -32.53
C TYR A 32 -28.96 39.15 -33.26
N LEU A 33 -28.93 39.16 -34.60
CA LEU A 33 -28.57 37.98 -35.39
C LEU A 33 -27.14 37.50 -35.08
N LYS A 34 -26.16 38.42 -35.02
CA LYS A 34 -24.78 38.09 -34.64
C LYS A 34 -24.70 37.55 -33.20
N LYS A 35 -25.40 38.17 -32.24
CA LYS A 35 -25.45 37.72 -30.84
C LYS A 35 -26.12 36.35 -30.69
N ARG A 36 -27.19 36.07 -31.44
CA ARG A 36 -27.86 34.76 -31.44
C ARG A 36 -26.96 33.67 -32.02
N LYS A 37 -26.29 33.94 -33.15
CA LYS A 37 -25.32 33.01 -33.76
C LYS A 37 -24.15 32.71 -32.81
N SER A 38 -23.61 33.72 -32.11
CA SER A 38 -22.52 33.50 -31.14
C SER A 38 -22.95 32.73 -29.90
N LEU A 39 -24.19 32.90 -29.44
CA LEU A 39 -24.76 32.08 -28.36
C LEU A 39 -24.97 30.63 -28.80
N GLN A 40 -25.45 30.40 -30.03
CA GLN A 40 -25.62 29.06 -30.59
C GLN A 40 -24.28 28.33 -30.78
N SER A 41 -23.25 29.02 -31.29
CA SER A 41 -21.92 28.42 -31.42
C SER A 41 -21.32 28.07 -30.06
N LYS A 42 -21.44 28.94 -29.05
CA LYS A 42 -21.03 28.64 -27.67
C LYS A 42 -21.75 27.42 -27.09
N LYS A 43 -23.06 27.29 -27.32
CA LYS A 43 -23.82 26.10 -26.90
C LYS A 43 -23.32 24.83 -27.59
N GLN A 44 -23.06 24.87 -28.89
CA GLN A 44 -22.55 23.71 -29.62
C GLN A 44 -21.14 23.30 -29.17
N ILE A 45 -20.26 24.27 -28.90
CA ILE A 45 -18.92 24.01 -28.35
C ILE A 45 -19.05 23.32 -26.99
N LYS A 46 -19.89 23.85 -26.09
CA LYS A 46 -20.13 23.25 -24.77
C LYS A 46 -20.68 21.82 -24.85
N ILE A 47 -21.58 21.53 -25.80
CA ILE A 47 -22.09 20.17 -26.02
C ILE A 47 -20.97 19.23 -26.49
N LYS A 48 -20.11 19.69 -27.41
CA LYS A 48 -18.97 18.89 -27.90
C LYS A 48 -17.96 18.62 -26.79
N GLU A 49 -17.66 19.63 -25.96
CA GLU A 49 -16.77 19.50 -24.80
C GLU A 49 -17.32 18.48 -23.80
N ASN A 50 -18.59 18.59 -23.42
CA ASN A 50 -19.25 17.63 -22.53
C ASN A 50 -19.16 16.20 -23.07
N LYS A 51 -19.42 15.98 -24.37
CA LYS A 51 -19.32 14.66 -25.01
C LYS A 51 -17.90 14.09 -24.98
N ILE A 52 -16.88 14.94 -25.13
CA ILE A 52 -15.48 14.53 -25.01
C ILE A 52 -15.15 14.11 -23.57
N GLU A 53 -15.67 14.84 -22.58
CA GLU A 53 -15.48 14.51 -21.16
C GLU A 53 -16.18 13.22 -20.76
N GLU A 54 -17.42 13.00 -21.21
CA GLU A 54 -18.16 11.75 -21.03
C GLU A 54 -17.41 10.55 -21.62
N ASN A 55 -16.88 10.68 -22.84
CA ASN A 55 -16.07 9.63 -23.46
C ASN A 55 -14.78 9.33 -22.66
N LYS A 56 -14.10 10.36 -22.16
CA LYS A 56 -12.91 10.18 -21.31
C LYS A 56 -13.27 9.47 -20.00
N PHE A 57 -14.39 9.84 -19.39
CA PHE A 57 -14.90 9.21 -18.18
C PHE A 57 -15.17 7.71 -18.40
N HIS A 58 -15.94 7.34 -19.44
CA HIS A 58 -16.23 5.95 -19.75
C HIS A 58 -14.97 5.13 -20.07
N ASN A 59 -14.04 5.69 -20.83
CA ASN A 59 -12.76 5.02 -21.13
C ASN A 59 -11.95 4.72 -19.86
N LEU A 60 -11.95 5.62 -18.87
CA LEU A 60 -11.29 5.38 -17.59
C LEU A 60 -11.97 4.25 -16.81
N LEU A 61 -13.31 4.22 -16.77
CA LEU A 61 -14.05 3.14 -16.12
C LEU A 61 -13.75 1.77 -16.75
N ILE A 62 -13.75 1.68 -18.09
CA ILE A 62 -13.43 0.43 -18.81
C ILE A 62 -12.02 -0.04 -18.47
N LYS A 63 -11.03 0.86 -18.53
CA LYS A 63 -9.63 0.53 -18.16
C LYS A 63 -9.53 0.02 -16.73
N SER A 64 -10.23 0.68 -15.80
CA SER A 64 -10.19 0.31 -14.39
C SER A 64 -10.80 -1.07 -14.16
N LYS A 65 -11.96 -1.37 -14.77
CA LYS A 65 -12.60 -2.69 -14.69
C LYS A 65 -11.71 -3.80 -15.24
N ASN A 66 -11.13 -3.59 -16.43
CA ASN A 66 -10.20 -4.57 -17.02
C ASN A 66 -8.99 -4.84 -16.13
N LEU A 67 -8.50 -3.83 -15.40
CA LEU A 67 -7.40 -3.99 -14.44
C LEU A 67 -7.86 -4.73 -13.18
N ILE A 68 -9.06 -4.46 -12.67
CA ILE A 68 -9.65 -5.25 -11.58
C ILE A 68 -9.75 -6.72 -11.99
N ASP A 69 -10.33 -7.02 -13.15
CA ASP A 69 -10.52 -8.39 -13.61
C ASP A 69 -9.19 -9.14 -13.73
N LYS A 70 -8.14 -8.47 -14.23
CA LYS A 70 -6.77 -9.02 -14.24
C LYS A 70 -6.22 -9.22 -12.84
N GLY A 71 -6.43 -8.27 -11.94
CA GLY A 71 -6.04 -8.38 -10.55
C GLY A 71 -6.67 -9.60 -9.87
N ASP A 72 -7.97 -9.80 -10.07
CA ASP A 72 -8.73 -10.93 -9.54
C ASP A 72 -8.23 -12.26 -10.13
N GLN A 73 -7.91 -12.29 -11.43
CA GLN A 73 -7.29 -13.46 -12.06
C GLN A 73 -5.92 -13.79 -11.47
N PHE A 74 -5.06 -12.79 -11.25
CA PHE A 74 -3.76 -13.02 -10.60
C PHE A 74 -3.93 -13.48 -9.15
N TYR A 75 -4.89 -12.89 -8.42
CA TYR A 75 -5.19 -13.27 -7.04
C TYR A 75 -5.61 -14.74 -6.95
N SER A 76 -6.50 -15.19 -7.84
CA SER A 76 -6.96 -16.58 -7.89
C SER A 76 -5.83 -17.60 -8.16
N LYS A 77 -4.71 -17.14 -8.72
CA LYS A 77 -3.51 -17.93 -9.00
C LYS A 77 -2.43 -17.78 -7.91
N ASN A 78 -2.78 -17.18 -6.76
CA ASN A 78 -1.85 -16.82 -5.68
C ASN A 78 -0.69 -15.92 -6.12
N SER A 79 -0.88 -15.14 -7.19
CA SER A 79 0.10 -14.15 -7.67
C SER A 79 -0.21 -12.78 -7.07
N PHE A 80 -0.04 -12.66 -5.75
CA PHE A 80 -0.53 -11.52 -4.98
C PHE A 80 0.11 -10.18 -5.38
N ILE A 81 1.41 -10.15 -5.69
CA ILE A 81 2.10 -8.92 -6.11
C ILE A 81 1.50 -8.40 -7.43
N SER A 82 1.34 -9.28 -8.42
CA SER A 82 0.73 -8.92 -9.69
C SER A 82 -0.72 -8.48 -9.54
N ALA A 83 -1.48 -9.11 -8.63
CA ALA A 83 -2.83 -8.68 -8.30
C ALA A 83 -2.86 -7.25 -7.74
N ILE A 84 -2.01 -6.98 -6.73
CA ILE A 84 -1.88 -5.67 -6.07
C ILE A 84 -1.50 -4.58 -7.09
N ASP A 85 -0.55 -4.84 -7.98
CA ASP A 85 -0.12 -3.85 -8.98
C ASP A 85 -1.26 -3.47 -9.92
N ASN A 86 -2.03 -4.46 -10.39
CA ASN A 86 -3.20 -4.21 -11.25
C ASN A 86 -4.28 -3.41 -10.50
N TRP A 87 -4.59 -3.77 -9.26
CA TRP A 87 -5.56 -3.03 -8.45
C TRP A 87 -5.11 -1.60 -8.12
N LYS A 88 -3.82 -1.37 -7.83
CA LYS A 88 -3.27 -0.02 -7.66
C LYS A 88 -3.42 0.83 -8.92
N MET A 89 -3.15 0.25 -10.10
CA MET A 89 -3.39 0.94 -11.37
C MET A 89 -4.88 1.19 -11.63
N ALA A 90 -5.76 0.27 -11.22
CA ALA A 90 -7.20 0.46 -11.29
C ALA A 90 -7.66 1.64 -10.41
N ILE A 91 -7.13 1.76 -9.19
CA ILE A 91 -7.40 2.88 -8.28
C ILE A 91 -7.04 4.21 -8.95
N ILE A 92 -5.85 4.32 -9.55
CA ILE A 92 -5.43 5.55 -10.24
C ILE A 92 -6.45 5.96 -11.32
N ASN A 93 -6.90 5.01 -12.13
CA ASN A 93 -7.89 5.29 -13.18
C ASN A 93 -9.28 5.64 -12.60
N TYR A 94 -9.71 4.99 -11.52
CA TYR A 94 -10.96 5.32 -10.84
C TYR A 94 -10.92 6.70 -10.18
N GLU A 95 -9.80 7.10 -9.58
CA GLU A 95 -9.65 8.45 -9.01
C GLU A 95 -9.70 9.54 -10.09
N LEU A 96 -9.12 9.27 -11.26
CA LEU A 96 -9.25 10.14 -12.43
C LEU A 96 -10.70 10.18 -12.95
N ALA A 97 -11.38 9.04 -12.98
CA ALA A 97 -12.79 8.96 -13.36
C ALA A 97 -13.68 9.72 -12.38
N LEU A 98 -13.40 9.64 -11.07
CA LEU A 98 -14.15 10.32 -10.02
C LEU A 98 -14.14 11.85 -10.20
N LYS A 99 -12.99 12.42 -10.60
CA LYS A 99 -12.85 13.85 -10.91
C LYS A 99 -13.68 14.28 -12.13
N LYS A 100 -14.02 13.33 -13.02
CA LYS A 100 -14.73 13.54 -14.29
C LYS A 100 -16.17 13.03 -14.28
N ALA A 101 -16.63 12.46 -13.18
CA ALA A 101 -17.95 11.84 -13.09
C ALA A 101 -19.07 12.88 -13.32
N PRO A 102 -19.99 12.63 -14.27
CA PRO A 102 -21.01 13.61 -14.65
C PRO A 102 -22.12 13.77 -13.61
N SER A 103 -22.32 12.80 -12.73
CA SER A 103 -23.34 12.85 -11.68
C SER A 103 -22.82 12.50 -10.28
N SER A 104 -23.58 12.88 -9.25
CA SER A 104 -23.33 12.45 -7.86
C SER A 104 -23.47 10.93 -7.69
N LYS A 105 -24.41 10.30 -8.40
CA LYS A 105 -24.65 8.86 -8.37
C LYS A 105 -23.41 8.08 -8.83
N GLU A 106 -22.83 8.45 -9.97
CA GLU A 106 -21.60 7.81 -10.46
C GLU A 106 -20.42 8.02 -9.52
N LYS A 107 -20.32 9.21 -8.90
CA LYS A 107 -19.29 9.45 -7.88
C LYS A 107 -19.41 8.48 -6.70
N GLU A 108 -20.63 8.22 -6.25
CA GLU A 108 -20.89 7.28 -5.16
C GLU A 108 -20.55 5.84 -5.56
N GLU A 109 -20.93 5.41 -6.76
CA GLU A 109 -20.60 4.08 -7.30
C GLU A 109 -19.09 3.86 -7.43
N ILE A 110 -18.35 4.88 -7.90
CA ILE A 110 -16.89 4.83 -7.99
C ILE A 110 -16.27 4.76 -6.60
N LYS A 111 -16.75 5.54 -5.63
CA LYS A 111 -16.25 5.49 -4.24
C LYS A 111 -16.46 4.11 -3.62
N LYS A 112 -17.63 3.48 -3.82
CA LYS A 112 -17.90 2.11 -3.36
C LYS A 112 -16.93 1.11 -3.99
N THR A 113 -16.75 1.19 -5.31
CA THR A 113 -15.79 0.33 -6.02
C THR A 113 -14.37 0.53 -5.52
N LEU A 114 -13.92 1.77 -5.34
CA LEU A 114 -12.61 2.09 -4.79
C LEU A 114 -12.42 1.45 -3.41
N LYS A 115 -13.39 1.54 -2.51
CA LYS A 115 -13.31 0.91 -1.18
C LYS A 115 -13.08 -0.60 -1.29
N ILE A 116 -13.86 -1.29 -2.14
CA ILE A 116 -13.74 -2.74 -2.36
C ILE A 116 -12.35 -3.10 -2.90
N VAL A 117 -11.84 -2.36 -3.90
CA VAL A 117 -10.52 -2.64 -4.48
C VAL A 117 -9.41 -2.47 -3.44
N LYS A 118 -9.53 -1.48 -2.56
CA LYS A 118 -8.57 -1.25 -1.49
C LYS A 118 -8.64 -2.32 -0.40
N GLU A 119 -9.83 -2.80 -0.07
CA GLU A 119 -10.00 -3.98 0.77
C GLU A 119 -9.36 -5.23 0.16
N ASN A 120 -9.49 -5.42 -1.16
CA ASN A 120 -8.84 -6.52 -1.88
C ASN A 120 -7.30 -6.43 -1.80
N ILE A 121 -6.72 -5.25 -1.93
CA ILE A 121 -5.28 -5.04 -1.75
C ILE A 121 -4.84 -5.47 -0.34
N CYS A 122 -5.58 -5.09 0.70
CA CYS A 122 -5.28 -5.48 2.08
C CYS A 122 -5.37 -7.01 2.28
N LYS A 123 -6.35 -7.66 1.65
CA LYS A 123 -6.48 -9.12 1.66
C LYS A 123 -5.33 -9.82 0.91
N ALA A 124 -4.84 -9.25 -0.18
CA ALA A 124 -3.67 -9.79 -0.87
C ALA A 124 -2.38 -9.65 -0.08
N TYR A 125 -2.14 -8.51 0.58
CA TYR A 125 -1.01 -8.38 1.49
C TYR A 125 -1.08 -9.38 2.65
N PHE A 126 -2.27 -9.63 3.17
CA PHE A 126 -2.49 -10.64 4.20
C PHE A 126 -2.15 -12.06 3.72
N SER A 127 -2.66 -12.46 2.55
CA SER A 127 -2.35 -13.78 1.98
C SER A 127 -0.86 -13.95 1.68
N ASP A 128 -0.22 -12.95 1.08
CA ASP A 128 1.22 -12.93 0.81
C ASP A 128 2.04 -13.03 2.11
N GLY A 129 1.63 -12.29 3.14
CA GLY A 129 2.21 -12.39 4.48
C GLY A 129 2.10 -13.78 5.08
N LYS A 130 0.95 -14.46 4.93
CA LYS A 130 0.75 -15.84 5.40
C LYS A 130 1.62 -16.86 4.65
N ASP A 131 1.84 -16.67 3.35
CA ASP A 131 2.75 -17.52 2.58
C ASP A 131 4.18 -17.40 3.11
N HIS A 132 4.64 -16.18 3.38
CA HIS A 132 5.93 -15.94 4.03
C HIS A 132 6.03 -16.59 5.41
N ILE A 133 4.98 -16.52 6.24
CA ILE A 133 4.93 -17.23 7.54
C ILE A 133 5.14 -18.74 7.36
N SER A 134 4.40 -19.37 6.43
CA SER A 134 4.49 -20.80 6.16
C SER A 134 5.91 -21.21 5.71
N ILE A 135 6.55 -20.40 4.87
CA ILE A 135 7.93 -20.64 4.45
C ILE A 135 8.88 -20.47 5.65
N ALA A 136 8.70 -19.41 6.44
CA ALA A 136 9.52 -19.11 7.60
C ALA A 136 9.50 -20.24 8.62
N GLU A 137 8.33 -20.81 8.92
CA GLU A 137 8.16 -21.97 9.81
C GLU A 137 8.91 -23.21 9.29
N LYS A 138 8.82 -23.50 7.99
CA LYS A 138 9.57 -24.62 7.38
C LYS A 138 11.09 -24.42 7.48
N ARG A 139 11.58 -23.18 7.34
CA ARG A 139 13.00 -22.86 7.49
C ARG A 139 13.44 -22.95 8.95
N TYR A 140 12.61 -22.45 9.86
CA TYR A 140 12.83 -22.46 11.29
C TYR A 140 12.95 -23.89 11.83
N ASN A 141 12.03 -24.79 11.45
CA ASN A 141 12.05 -26.20 11.86
C ASN A 141 13.26 -26.98 11.30
N ARG A 142 13.98 -26.42 10.33
CA ARG A 142 15.23 -26.97 9.78
C ARG A 142 16.47 -26.25 10.32
N GLU A 143 16.30 -25.46 11.39
CA GLU A 143 17.34 -24.65 12.04
C GLU A 143 18.03 -23.66 11.10
N LYS A 144 17.37 -23.28 9.98
CA LYS A 144 17.87 -22.29 9.02
C LYS A 144 17.45 -20.88 9.46
N PHE A 145 17.94 -20.45 10.62
CA PHE A 145 17.47 -19.25 11.31
C PHE A 145 17.57 -17.97 10.49
N GLU A 146 18.64 -17.77 9.72
CA GLU A 146 18.78 -16.57 8.86
C GLU A 146 17.72 -16.52 7.75
N GLN A 147 17.44 -17.68 7.14
CA GLN A 147 16.40 -17.79 6.11
C GLN A 147 15.02 -17.59 6.73
N ALA A 148 14.77 -18.17 7.91
CA ALA A 148 13.51 -17.98 8.64
C ALA A 148 13.31 -16.51 9.03
N GLU A 149 14.33 -15.83 9.57
CA GLU A 149 14.30 -14.43 9.96
C GLU A 149 13.95 -13.51 8.78
N LYS A 150 14.53 -13.79 7.61
CA LYS A 150 14.22 -13.06 6.37
C LYS A 150 12.74 -13.18 5.99
N GLU A 151 12.20 -14.41 6.01
CA GLU A 151 10.81 -14.67 5.64
C GLU A 151 9.82 -14.08 6.66
N TRP A 152 10.08 -14.22 7.97
CA TRP A 152 9.28 -13.55 9.00
C TRP A 152 9.31 -12.02 8.88
N SER A 153 10.46 -11.44 8.51
CA SER A 153 10.59 -10.00 8.28
C SER A 153 9.80 -9.54 7.06
N SER A 154 9.81 -10.33 5.97
CA SER A 154 8.95 -10.09 4.81
C SER A 154 7.48 -10.13 5.22
N ALA A 155 7.05 -11.16 5.96
CA ALA A 155 5.69 -11.25 6.48
C ALA A 155 5.31 -10.00 7.29
N LYS A 156 6.18 -9.59 8.23
CA LYS A 156 6.00 -8.38 9.05
C LYS A 156 5.67 -7.16 8.20
N GLN A 157 6.46 -6.90 7.16
CA GLN A 157 6.26 -5.75 6.27
C GLN A 157 4.90 -5.81 5.56
N LYS A 158 4.47 -6.99 5.08
CA LYS A 158 3.17 -7.13 4.40
C LYS A 158 2.00 -6.84 5.35
N PHE A 159 2.05 -7.36 6.58
CA PHE A 159 1.03 -7.09 7.59
C PHE A 159 1.02 -5.61 8.00
N GLN A 160 2.18 -4.97 8.15
CA GLN A 160 2.27 -3.54 8.47
C GLN A 160 1.61 -2.67 7.39
N ILE A 161 1.90 -2.93 6.11
CA ILE A 161 1.30 -2.20 5.00
C ILE A 161 -0.23 -2.35 5.01
N ALA A 162 -0.73 -3.58 5.21
CA ALA A 162 -2.18 -3.81 5.26
C ALA A 162 -2.84 -3.10 6.45
N ILE A 163 -2.23 -3.14 7.63
CA ILE A 163 -2.73 -2.48 8.85
C ILE A 163 -2.78 -0.95 8.67
N GLU A 164 -1.72 -0.36 8.11
CA GLU A 164 -1.67 1.07 7.81
C GLU A 164 -2.78 1.49 6.85
N GLN A 165 -3.01 0.68 5.81
CA GLN A 165 -4.07 0.95 4.84
C GLN A 165 -5.48 0.79 5.44
N ILE A 166 -5.73 -0.25 6.23
CA ILE A 166 -7.03 -0.45 6.91
C ILE A 166 -7.37 0.75 7.80
N ASN A 167 -6.38 1.21 8.58
CA ASN A 167 -6.57 2.31 9.53
C ASN A 167 -6.76 3.67 8.81
N SER A 168 -5.91 3.97 7.83
CA SER A 168 -5.96 5.26 7.12
C SER A 168 -7.21 5.44 6.26
N GLU A 169 -7.80 4.35 5.78
CA GLU A 169 -8.95 4.38 4.88
C GLU A 169 -10.27 3.94 5.51
N ASN A 170 -10.25 3.58 6.80
CA ASN A 170 -11.41 3.09 7.56
C ASN A 170 -12.15 1.96 6.81
N LEU A 171 -11.37 0.94 6.41
CA LEU A 171 -11.86 -0.21 5.65
C LEU A 171 -12.64 -1.18 6.54
N ASP A 172 -13.61 -1.88 5.96
CA ASP A 172 -14.42 -2.86 6.69
C ASP A 172 -13.71 -4.23 6.71
N ILE A 173 -12.61 -4.29 7.47
CA ILE A 173 -11.77 -5.48 7.64
C ILE A 173 -11.56 -5.71 9.13
N ASP A 174 -11.48 -6.99 9.53
CA ASP A 174 -11.12 -7.40 10.89
C ASP A 174 -9.68 -6.98 11.24
N TYR A 175 -9.56 -5.75 11.73
CA TYR A 175 -8.31 -5.11 12.10
C TYR A 175 -7.58 -5.84 13.23
N GLU A 176 -8.32 -6.36 14.20
CA GLU A 176 -7.75 -7.00 15.40
C GLU A 176 -7.04 -8.31 15.05
N SER A 177 -7.58 -9.09 14.11
CA SER A 177 -6.93 -10.30 13.60
C SER A 177 -5.56 -10.00 12.96
N TYR A 178 -5.44 -8.92 12.19
CA TYR A 178 -4.18 -8.51 11.58
C TYR A 178 -3.15 -8.09 12.63
N ILE A 179 -3.57 -7.31 13.62
CA ILE A 179 -2.70 -6.87 14.73
C ILE A 179 -2.18 -8.05 15.54
N ASN A 180 -3.03 -9.04 15.83
CA ASN A 180 -2.62 -10.20 16.59
C ASN A 180 -1.63 -11.08 15.83
N ILE A 181 -1.79 -11.22 14.50
CA ILE A 181 -0.78 -11.89 13.68
C ILE A 181 0.54 -11.11 13.69
N LEU A 182 0.50 -9.78 13.55
CA LEU A 182 1.70 -8.94 13.59
C LEU A 182 2.46 -9.10 14.92
N LYS A 183 1.77 -9.06 16.06
CA LYS A 183 2.37 -9.32 17.38
C LYS A 183 3.04 -10.68 17.44
N ASN A 184 2.39 -11.73 16.92
CA ASN A 184 2.97 -13.08 16.87
C ASN A 184 4.23 -13.15 16.00
N ILE A 185 4.25 -12.45 14.85
CA ILE A 185 5.44 -12.33 14.00
C ILE A 185 6.60 -11.69 14.78
N GLU A 186 6.33 -10.62 15.54
CA GLU A 186 7.35 -9.91 16.33
C GLU A 186 7.92 -10.77 17.46
N LEU A 187 7.06 -11.54 18.12
CA LEU A 187 7.48 -12.55 19.10
C LEU A 187 8.38 -13.61 18.46
N LYS A 188 8.02 -14.12 17.28
CA LYS A 188 8.83 -15.11 16.55
C LYS A 188 10.19 -14.55 16.10
N LEU A 189 10.24 -13.33 15.60
CA LEU A 189 11.52 -12.68 15.27
C LEU A 189 12.41 -12.52 16.49
N SER A 190 11.83 -12.17 17.65
CA SER A 190 12.57 -12.07 18.91
C SER A 190 13.07 -13.43 19.39
N GLN A 191 12.26 -14.48 19.25
CA GLN A 191 12.65 -15.86 19.54
C GLN A 191 13.84 -16.30 18.67
N ILE A 192 13.80 -16.05 17.35
CA ILE A 192 14.88 -16.42 16.43
C ILE A 192 16.20 -15.73 16.81
N LYS A 193 16.17 -14.45 17.16
CA LYS A 193 17.37 -13.73 17.60
C LYS A 193 18.00 -14.36 18.84
N ILE A 194 17.18 -14.78 19.79
CA ILE A 194 17.64 -15.50 20.97
C ILE A 194 18.28 -16.84 20.56
N GLU A 195 17.60 -17.63 19.74
CA GLU A 195 18.06 -18.98 19.39
C GLU A 195 19.33 -18.97 18.52
N LYS A 196 19.55 -17.94 17.69
CA LYS A 196 20.82 -17.74 16.98
C LYS A 196 22.00 -17.59 17.95
N LEU A 197 21.83 -16.83 19.03
CA LEU A 197 22.87 -16.67 20.05
C LEU A 197 23.09 -17.97 20.84
N VAL A 198 22.03 -18.75 21.08
CA VAL A 198 22.16 -20.08 21.68
C VAL A 198 22.98 -21.00 20.79
N LEU A 199 22.72 -21.01 19.48
CA LEU A 199 23.48 -21.80 18.52
C LEU A 199 24.95 -21.37 18.44
N GLU A 200 25.23 -20.07 18.49
CA GLU A 200 26.59 -19.54 18.58
C GLU A 200 27.33 -20.08 19.83
N ALA A 201 26.68 -20.04 20.99
CA ALA A 201 27.22 -20.60 22.22
C ALA A 201 27.42 -22.12 22.15
N ASP A 202 26.49 -22.85 21.53
CA ASP A 202 26.62 -24.30 21.31
C ASP A 202 27.84 -24.62 20.44
N ASN A 203 28.05 -23.89 19.34
CA ASN A 203 29.21 -24.08 18.46
C ASN A 203 30.53 -23.75 19.16
N THR A 204 30.56 -22.68 19.95
CA THR A 204 31.73 -22.32 20.77
C THR A 204 32.05 -23.41 21.79
N LEU A 205 31.02 -23.97 22.44
CA LEU A 205 31.18 -25.06 23.40
C LEU A 205 31.64 -26.36 22.72
N GLU A 206 31.19 -26.63 21.50
CA GLU A 206 31.66 -27.80 20.74
C GLU A 206 33.13 -27.68 20.36
N LYS A 207 33.58 -26.49 19.94
CA LYS A 207 35.00 -26.20 19.73
C LYS A 207 35.82 -26.36 21.01
N ALA A 208 35.29 -25.94 22.15
CA ALA A 208 35.94 -26.14 23.44
C ALA A 208 36.18 -27.64 23.74
N LYS A 209 35.17 -28.49 23.49
CA LYS A 209 35.31 -29.94 23.67
C LYS A 209 36.36 -30.57 22.78
N SER A 210 36.47 -30.13 21.52
CA SER A 210 37.52 -30.66 20.63
C SER A 210 38.95 -30.33 21.10
N LEU A 211 39.11 -29.33 21.98
CA LEU A 211 40.40 -28.91 22.52
C LEU A 211 40.70 -29.49 23.92
N GLU A 212 39.80 -30.29 24.49
CA GLU A 212 39.87 -30.76 25.88
C GLU A 212 41.18 -31.53 26.20
N GLU A 213 41.75 -32.24 25.23
CA GLU A 213 43.00 -33.00 25.41
C GLU A 213 44.21 -32.32 24.75
N GLU A 214 44.00 -31.27 23.96
CA GLU A 214 45.05 -30.60 23.16
C GLU A 214 45.50 -29.27 23.78
N ASP A 215 44.55 -28.44 24.19
CA ASP A 215 44.78 -27.11 24.75
C ASP A 215 43.70 -26.78 25.80
N LEU A 216 43.95 -27.24 27.03
CA LEU A 216 43.05 -27.03 28.17
C LEU A 216 42.77 -25.54 28.45
N SER A 217 43.76 -24.66 28.23
CA SER A 217 43.62 -23.23 28.51
C SER A 217 42.61 -22.58 27.55
N GLU A 218 42.76 -22.83 26.24
CA GLU A 218 41.82 -22.33 25.24
C GLU A 218 40.44 -23.01 25.39
N ALA A 219 40.37 -24.30 25.72
CA ALA A 219 39.11 -25.00 26.01
C ALA A 219 38.33 -24.35 27.17
N ILE A 220 39.01 -24.01 28.27
CA ILE A 220 38.40 -23.32 29.42
C ILE A 220 37.89 -21.94 28.98
N LYS A 221 38.69 -21.17 28.25
CA LYS A 221 38.32 -19.83 27.79
C LYS A 221 37.08 -19.86 26.88
N LEU A 222 37.04 -20.73 25.89
CA LEU A 222 35.87 -20.89 25.01
C LEU A 222 34.63 -21.33 25.78
N THR A 223 34.79 -22.19 26.79
CA THR A 223 33.68 -22.59 27.67
C THR A 223 33.13 -21.41 28.46
N VAL A 224 34.00 -20.55 29.01
CA VAL A 224 33.60 -19.30 29.69
C VAL A 224 32.84 -18.37 28.74
N ASP A 225 33.32 -18.21 27.52
CA ASP A 225 32.67 -17.38 26.50
C ASP A 225 31.26 -17.90 26.16
N ALA A 226 31.12 -19.21 25.95
CA ALA A 226 29.81 -19.84 25.72
C ALA A 226 28.85 -19.65 26.91
N ILE A 227 29.33 -19.83 28.16
CA ILE A 227 28.54 -19.59 29.37
C ILE A 227 28.06 -18.13 29.45
N SER A 228 28.95 -17.18 29.15
CA SER A 228 28.64 -15.75 29.13
C SER A 228 27.51 -15.43 28.15
N ILE A 229 27.56 -16.00 26.93
CA ILE A 229 26.48 -15.85 25.94
C ILE A 229 25.17 -16.44 26.49
N TYR A 230 25.18 -17.65 27.07
CA TYR A 230 23.96 -18.22 27.65
C TYR A 230 23.36 -17.35 28.76
N PHE A 231 24.17 -16.75 29.63
CA PHE A 231 23.66 -15.84 30.67
C PHE A 231 23.04 -14.57 30.09
N LYS A 232 23.67 -13.98 29.05
CA LYS A 232 23.10 -12.83 28.33
C LYS A 232 21.73 -13.18 27.73
N VAL A 233 21.64 -14.36 27.11
CA VAL A 233 20.41 -14.85 26.50
C VAL A 233 19.34 -15.17 27.55
N LYS A 234 19.71 -15.80 28.67
CA LYS A 234 18.84 -16.04 29.83
C LYS A 234 18.20 -14.74 30.32
N LYS A 235 19.03 -13.72 30.61
CA LYS A 235 18.56 -12.40 31.08
C LYS A 235 17.64 -11.71 30.09
N THR A 236 17.85 -11.93 28.79
CA THR A 236 16.97 -11.39 27.74
C THR A 236 15.63 -12.11 27.73
N SER A 237 15.64 -13.44 27.85
CA SER A 237 14.44 -14.28 27.85
C SER A 237 13.57 -14.08 29.11
N GLU A 238 14.19 -13.79 30.26
CA GLU A 238 13.48 -13.52 31.53
C GLU A 238 12.56 -12.28 31.48
N LYS A 239 12.80 -11.35 30.55
CA LYS A 239 11.99 -10.14 30.40
C LYS A 239 10.64 -10.38 29.76
N ASP A 240 10.46 -11.50 29.06
CA ASP A 240 9.25 -11.79 28.29
C ASP A 240 8.68 -13.17 28.69
N PRO A 241 7.46 -13.20 29.29
CA PRO A 241 6.80 -14.45 29.68
C PRO A 241 6.63 -15.47 28.54
N ASN A 242 6.58 -15.01 27.29
CA ASN A 242 6.43 -15.88 26.11
C ASN A 242 7.66 -16.78 25.87
N PHE A 243 8.80 -16.50 26.51
CA PHE A 243 10.03 -17.27 26.38
C PHE A 243 10.30 -18.21 27.55
N ARG A 244 9.29 -18.56 28.36
CA ARG A 244 9.46 -19.45 29.52
C ARG A 244 10.07 -20.82 29.16
N ASP A 245 9.61 -21.46 28.09
CA ASP A 245 10.13 -22.77 27.68
C ASP A 245 11.58 -22.68 27.20
N LEU A 246 11.90 -21.61 26.48
CA LEU A 246 13.25 -21.32 26.01
C LEU A 246 14.19 -21.04 27.19
N LEU A 247 13.73 -20.28 28.19
CA LEU A 247 14.45 -20.01 29.42
C LEU A 247 14.83 -21.30 30.15
N VAL A 248 13.91 -22.26 30.29
CA VAL A 248 14.20 -23.57 30.90
C VAL A 248 15.27 -24.34 30.12
N LYS A 249 15.22 -24.31 28.77
CA LYS A 249 16.26 -24.93 27.92
C LYS A 249 17.62 -24.27 28.13
N ILE A 250 17.68 -22.93 28.17
CA ILE A 250 18.91 -22.17 28.38
C ILE A 250 19.52 -22.47 29.77
N GLN A 251 18.71 -22.52 30.82
CA GLN A 251 19.18 -22.85 32.16
C GLN A 251 19.82 -24.24 32.23
N LYS A 252 19.25 -25.23 31.53
CA LYS A 252 19.86 -26.57 31.40
C LYS A 252 21.20 -26.53 30.66
N LYS A 253 21.32 -25.72 29.60
CA LYS A 253 22.57 -25.54 28.85
C LYS A 253 23.65 -24.88 29.71
N ILE A 254 23.32 -23.84 30.48
CA ILE A 254 24.23 -23.20 31.45
C ILE A 254 24.78 -24.24 32.42
N LYS A 255 23.90 -25.03 33.07
CA LYS A 255 24.34 -26.06 34.04
C LYS A 255 25.29 -27.07 33.41
N LYS A 256 25.00 -27.54 32.18
CA LYS A 256 25.87 -28.48 31.46
C LYS A 256 27.24 -27.86 31.15
N ALA A 257 27.26 -26.63 30.63
CA ALA A 257 28.49 -25.94 30.29
C ALA A 257 29.34 -25.64 31.54
N SER A 258 28.73 -25.23 32.66
CA SER A 258 29.42 -25.02 33.93
C SER A 258 30.04 -26.31 34.48
N ASN A 259 29.31 -27.43 34.42
CA ASN A 259 29.87 -28.72 34.83
C ASN A 259 31.08 -29.11 33.95
N PHE A 260 30.99 -28.88 32.63
CA PHE A 260 32.09 -29.12 31.71
C PHE A 260 33.30 -28.25 32.04
N GLN A 261 33.09 -26.95 32.31
CA GLN A 261 34.15 -26.04 32.76
C GLN A 261 34.86 -26.56 34.02
N SER A 262 34.10 -26.98 35.04
CA SER A 262 34.69 -27.52 36.28
C SER A 262 35.52 -28.77 36.02
N ASN A 263 35.10 -29.63 35.10
CA ASN A 263 35.90 -30.80 34.71
C ASN A 263 37.21 -30.41 34.04
N LEU A 264 37.19 -29.45 33.11
CA LEU A 264 38.41 -28.94 32.48
C LEU A 264 39.36 -28.32 33.51
N GLN A 265 38.83 -27.56 34.47
CA GLN A 265 39.63 -26.96 35.55
C GLN A 265 40.28 -27.99 36.47
N ASN A 266 39.62 -29.13 36.70
CA ASN A 266 40.19 -30.22 37.50
C ASN A 266 41.29 -31.01 36.77
N LYS A 267 41.34 -30.91 35.43
CA LYS A 267 42.38 -31.55 34.60
C LYS A 267 43.65 -30.71 34.48
N MET A 268 43.56 -29.41 34.71
CA MET A 268 44.66 -28.44 34.61
C MET A 268 45.54 -28.48 35.85
#